data_AF-A0A8K0LM14-F1
#
_entry.id   AF-A0A8K0LM14-F1
#
_cell.length_a   1.000
_cell.length_b   1.000
_cell.length_c   1.000
_cell.angle_alpha   90.00
_cell.angle_beta   90.00
_cell.angle_gamma   90.00
#
_symmetry.space_group_name_H-M   'P 1'
#
loop_
_entity.id
_entity.type
_entity.pdbx_description
1 polymer ?
#
loop_
_entity_poly.entity_id
_entity_poly.type
_entity_poly.pdbx_seq_one_letter_code
_entity_poly.pdbx_strand_id
1 'polypeptide(L)'
;MPSVKNPNAPSKNRLAARAAKQRKTARQASKQGRLEKRGGLVTKADARRGARPGLLPTSGPRAAISKKKARKLERALGHAMKRKMEQEGVVGMAVDTPAEKKDEEKTDASAGAEMDIA
;
A
#
# COMPACT_ATOMS: atom_id res chain seq x y z
N MET A 1 12.78 -45.58 -3.35
CA MET A 1 13.30 -46.94 -3.19
C MET A 1 13.14 -47.37 -1.73
N PRO A 2 12.53 -48.55 -1.48
CA PRO A 2 12.48 -49.16 -0.15
C PRO A 2 13.88 -49.46 0.38
N SER A 3 14.03 -49.59 1.70
CA SER A 3 15.33 -49.95 2.29
C SER A 3 15.66 -51.41 1.96
N VAL A 4 16.91 -51.70 1.59
CA VAL A 4 17.40 -53.06 1.27
C VAL A 4 17.25 -54.00 2.48
N LYS A 5 17.38 -53.49 3.71
CA LYS A 5 17.24 -54.28 4.96
C LYS A 5 15.81 -54.37 5.50
N ASN A 6 14.94 -53.43 5.16
CA ASN A 6 13.55 -53.44 5.61
C ASN A 6 12.69 -52.86 4.49
N PRO A 7 12.12 -53.71 3.62
CA PRO A 7 11.35 -53.22 2.47
C PRO A 7 10.10 -52.45 2.88
N ASN A 8 9.59 -52.67 4.11
CA ASN A 8 8.44 -51.97 4.67
C ASN A 8 8.80 -50.58 5.23
N ALA A 9 10.10 -50.29 5.40
CA ALA A 9 10.59 -49.00 5.88
C ALA A 9 11.17 -48.13 4.75
N PRO A 10 11.00 -46.80 4.83
CA PRO A 10 11.66 -45.90 3.90
C PRO A 10 13.19 -46.00 4.02
N SER A 11 13.89 -45.95 2.89
CA SER A 11 15.35 -45.88 2.86
C SER A 11 15.89 -44.62 3.56
N LYS A 12 17.14 -44.68 4.06
CA LYS A 12 17.82 -43.55 4.69
C LYS A 12 17.80 -42.28 3.82
N ASN A 13 17.99 -42.44 2.50
CA ASN A 13 17.94 -41.34 1.54
C ASN A 13 16.54 -40.70 1.48
N ARG A 14 15.48 -41.50 1.57
CA ARG A 14 14.10 -41.00 1.61
C ARG A 14 13.81 -40.26 2.92
N LEU A 15 14.35 -40.72 4.05
CA LEU A 15 14.26 -40.00 5.32
C LEU A 15 15.00 -38.66 5.28
N ALA A 16 16.22 -38.64 4.75
CA ALA A 16 17.00 -37.41 4.58
C ALA A 16 16.28 -36.40 3.68
N ALA A 17 15.71 -36.85 2.55
CA ALA A 17 14.93 -35.99 1.66
C ALA A 17 13.66 -35.42 2.34
N ARG A 18 12.97 -36.23 3.15
CA ARG A 18 11.82 -35.77 3.95
C ARG A 18 12.23 -34.71 4.97
N ALA A 19 13.32 -34.94 5.71
CA ALA A 19 13.85 -33.98 6.67
C ALA A 19 14.28 -32.66 5.99
N ALA A 20 14.93 -32.74 4.83
CA ALA A 20 15.30 -31.55 4.05
C ALA A 20 14.07 -30.77 3.59
N LYS A 21 13.02 -31.46 3.12
CA LYS A 21 11.74 -30.84 2.73
C LYS A 21 11.09 -30.14 3.93
N GLN A 22 11.03 -30.80 5.09
CA GLN A 22 10.49 -30.22 6.33
C GLN A 22 11.28 -29.00 6.81
N ARG A 23 12.62 -29.04 6.75
CA ARG A 23 13.47 -27.87 7.06
C ARG A 23 13.19 -26.70 6.12
N LYS A 24 13.01 -26.96 4.82
CA LYS A 24 12.68 -25.93 3.83
C LYS A 24 11.31 -25.30 4.11
N THR A 25 10.28 -26.10 4.39
CA THR A 25 8.93 -25.60 4.70
C THR A 25 8.92 -24.81 6.01
N ALA A 26 9.57 -25.31 7.07
CA ALA A 26 9.71 -24.60 8.34
C ALA A 26 10.44 -23.26 8.18
N ARG A 27 11.52 -23.21 7.39
CA ARG A 27 12.23 -21.96 7.08
C ARG A 27 11.34 -20.96 6.32
N GLN A 28 10.53 -21.43 5.38
CA GLN A 28 9.59 -20.58 4.66
C GLN A 28 8.49 -20.03 5.58
N ALA A 29 7.89 -20.89 6.41
CA ALA A 29 6.88 -20.50 7.39
C ALA A 29 7.43 -19.50 8.43
N SER A 30 8.64 -19.73 8.95
CA SER A 30 9.31 -18.81 9.89
C SER A 30 9.63 -17.45 9.24
N LYS A 31 10.03 -17.42 7.97
CA LYS A 31 10.21 -16.15 7.24
C LYS A 31 8.88 -15.40 7.09
N GLN A 32 7.82 -16.11 6.73
CA GLN A 32 6.48 -15.55 6.57
C GLN A 32 5.89 -15.04 7.90
N GLY A 33 5.94 -15.83 8.97
CA GLY A 33 5.45 -15.43 10.29
C GLY A 33 6.25 -14.27 10.91
N ARG A 34 7.54 -14.12 10.57
CA ARG A 34 8.33 -12.93 10.94
C ARG A 34 7.92 -11.67 10.17
N LEU A 35 7.49 -11.81 8.92
CA LEU A 35 6.95 -10.72 8.12
C LEU A 35 5.59 -10.26 8.69
N GLU A 36 4.74 -11.22 9.07
CA GLU A 36 3.43 -10.96 9.69
C GLU A 36 3.55 -10.26 11.04
N LYS A 37 4.40 -10.77 11.95
CA LYS A 37 4.63 -10.15 13.27
C LYS A 37 5.26 -8.76 13.20
N ARG A 38 5.97 -8.44 12.12
CA ARG A 38 6.55 -7.11 11.86
C ARG A 38 5.63 -6.19 11.06
N GLY A 39 4.34 -6.54 10.95
CA GLY A 39 3.31 -5.70 10.33
C GLY A 39 3.36 -5.63 8.80
N GLY A 40 4.04 -6.58 8.14
CA GLY A 40 4.27 -6.55 6.69
C GLY A 40 3.84 -7.82 5.99
N LEU A 41 2.54 -8.04 5.80
CA LEU A 41 2.06 -9.01 4.81
C LEU A 41 2.30 -8.46 3.39
N VAL A 42 3.54 -8.61 2.91
CA VAL A 42 3.91 -8.29 1.54
C VAL A 42 3.63 -9.51 0.66
N THR A 43 2.86 -9.35 -0.41
CA THR A 43 2.64 -10.45 -1.36
C THR A 43 3.94 -10.84 -2.05
N LYS A 44 4.10 -12.11 -2.45
CA LYS A 44 5.31 -12.56 -3.18
C LYS A 44 5.56 -11.75 -4.46
N ALA A 45 4.49 -11.32 -5.13
CA ALA A 45 4.58 -10.49 -6.33
C ALA A 45 5.14 -9.10 -6.01
N ASP A 46 4.66 -8.47 -4.94
CA ASP A 46 5.13 -7.15 -4.54
C ASP A 46 6.55 -7.21 -3.96
N ALA A 47 6.90 -8.29 -3.25
CA ALA A 47 8.27 -8.54 -2.77
C ALA A 47 9.28 -8.63 -3.91
N ARG A 48 8.92 -9.23 -5.05
CA ARG A 48 9.76 -9.26 -6.27
C ARG A 48 9.97 -7.86 -6.87
N ARG A 49 9.02 -6.95 -6.68
CA ARG A 49 9.09 -5.54 -7.10
C ARG A 49 9.75 -4.63 -6.05
N GLY A 50 10.35 -5.22 -5.02
CA GLY A 50 11.10 -4.49 -3.98
C GLY A 50 10.28 -4.06 -2.77
N ALA A 51 9.02 -4.49 -2.63
CA ALA A 51 8.25 -4.20 -1.42
C ALA A 51 8.84 -4.92 -0.19
N ARG A 52 8.85 -4.24 0.95
CA ARG A 52 9.33 -4.74 2.26
C ARG A 52 8.33 -4.30 3.33
N PRO A 53 8.32 -4.89 4.54
CA PRO A 53 7.51 -4.34 5.64
C PRO A 53 7.75 -2.84 5.80
N GLY A 54 6.70 -2.04 5.76
CA GLY A 54 6.78 -0.57 5.83
C GLY A 54 7.23 0.13 4.53
N LEU A 55 7.57 -0.59 3.46
CA LEU A 55 7.98 -0.02 2.18
C LEU A 55 7.13 -0.59 1.03
N LEU A 56 6.42 0.30 0.36
CA LEU A 56 5.61 -0.03 -0.81
C LEU A 56 6.47 -0.49 -2.01
N PRO A 57 5.91 -1.26 -2.96
CA PRO A 57 6.65 -1.68 -4.14
C PRO A 57 7.07 -0.47 -4.99
N THR A 58 8.18 -0.64 -5.72
CA THR A 58 8.72 0.41 -6.60
C THR A 58 7.96 0.56 -7.91
N SER A 59 7.23 -0.48 -8.32
CA SER A 59 6.53 -0.55 -9.60
C SER A 59 5.24 -1.36 -9.50
N GLY A 60 4.37 -1.18 -10.50
CA GLY A 60 3.09 -1.88 -10.60
C GLY A 60 1.92 -1.16 -9.92
N PRO A 61 0.75 -1.82 -9.83
CA PRO A 61 -0.50 -1.17 -9.44
C PRO A 61 -0.53 -0.72 -7.97
N ARG A 62 0.28 -1.33 -7.12
CA ARG A 62 0.39 -1.01 -5.69
C ARG A 62 1.54 -0.06 -5.37
N ALA A 63 2.24 0.44 -6.39
CA ALA A 63 3.35 1.36 -6.18
C ALA A 63 2.84 2.72 -5.69
N ALA A 64 3.60 3.34 -4.80
CA ALA A 64 3.26 4.67 -4.30
C ALA A 64 3.30 5.68 -5.43
N ILE A 65 2.21 6.42 -5.60
CA ILE A 65 2.15 7.54 -6.53
C ILE A 65 2.76 8.77 -5.85
N SER A 66 3.53 9.58 -6.58
CA SER A 66 4.06 10.83 -6.02
C SER A 66 2.92 11.79 -5.66
N LYS A 67 3.09 12.55 -4.57
CA LYS A 67 2.09 13.54 -4.11
C LYS A 67 1.67 14.54 -5.21
N LYS A 68 2.59 14.89 -6.12
CA LYS A 68 2.30 15.78 -7.26
C LYS A 68 1.40 15.10 -8.29
N LYS A 69 1.64 13.82 -8.59
CA LYS A 69 0.84 13.07 -9.55
C LYS A 69 -0.55 12.74 -8.99
N ALA A 70 -0.66 12.43 -7.69
CA ALA A 70 -1.95 12.26 -7.02
C ALA A 70 -2.84 13.51 -7.15
N ARG A 71 -2.31 14.69 -6.76
CA ARG A 71 -3.01 15.99 -6.91
C ARG A 71 -3.44 16.28 -8.34
N LYS A 72 -2.63 15.92 -9.34
CA LYS A 72 -2.98 16.11 -10.76
C LYS A 72 -4.13 15.19 -11.18
N LEU A 73 -4.11 13.94 -10.73
CA LEU A 73 -5.18 12.97 -11.02
C LEU A 73 -6.50 13.39 -10.37
N GLU A 74 -6.47 13.84 -9.11
CA GLU A 74 -7.65 14.36 -8.41
C GLU A 74 -8.28 15.54 -9.15
N ARG A 75 -7.48 16.51 -9.60
CA ARG A 75 -7.97 17.65 -10.40
C ARG A 75 -8.59 17.18 -11.72
N ALA A 76 -7.91 16.28 -12.43
CA ALA A 76 -8.42 15.75 -13.70
C ALA A 76 -9.74 14.99 -13.51
N LEU A 77 -9.86 14.19 -12.45
CA LEU A 77 -11.10 13.50 -12.08
C LEU A 77 -12.21 14.50 -11.73
N GLY A 78 -11.91 15.55 -10.97
CA GLY A 78 -12.87 16.61 -10.65
C GLY A 78 -13.44 17.28 -11.90
N HIS A 79 -12.59 17.65 -12.87
CA HIS A 79 -13.03 18.22 -14.14
C HIS A 79 -13.80 17.23 -15.01
N ALA A 80 -13.42 15.95 -15.00
CA ALA A 80 -14.15 14.91 -15.73
C ALA A 80 -15.56 14.70 -15.14
N MET A 81 -15.68 14.70 -13.81
CA MET A 81 -16.97 14.59 -13.14
C MET A 81 -17.88 15.79 -13.43
N LYS A 82 -17.35 17.02 -13.42
CA LYS A 82 -18.12 18.23 -13.78
C LYS A 82 -18.67 18.14 -15.21
N ARG A 83 -17.82 17.78 -16.18
CA ARG A 83 -18.24 17.57 -17.56
C ARG A 83 -19.30 16.47 -17.69
N LYS A 84 -19.14 15.38 -16.93
CA LYS A 84 -20.13 14.29 -16.91
C LYS A 84 -21.48 14.77 -16.35
N MET A 85 -21.48 15.55 -15.27
CA MET A 85 -22.69 16.14 -14.68
C MET A 85 -23.38 17.14 -15.61
N GLU A 86 -22.61 17.93 -16.36
CA GLU A 86 -23.13 18.84 -17.39
C GLU A 86 -23.73 18.07 -18.57
N GLN A 87 -23.09 16.98 -19.01
CA GLN A 87 -23.60 16.09 -20.07
C GLN A 87 -24.85 15.30 -19.65
N GLU A 88 -24.91 14.87 -18.38
CA GLU A 88 -26.07 14.19 -17.79
C GLU A 88 -27.19 15.18 -17.39
N GLY A 89 -27.00 16.50 -17.61
CA GLY A 89 -28.05 17.50 -17.48
C GLY A 89 -28.49 17.84 -16.04
N VAL A 90 -27.77 17.37 -15.01
CA VAL A 90 -28.17 17.52 -13.60
C VAL A 90 -28.00 18.96 -13.08
N VAL A 91 -27.28 19.82 -13.81
CA VAL A 91 -27.05 21.23 -13.42
C VAL A 91 -28.26 22.14 -13.72
N GLY A 92 -29.28 21.65 -14.44
CA GLY A 92 -30.49 22.42 -14.77
C GLY A 92 -31.58 22.49 -13.69
N MET A 93 -31.41 21.87 -12.51
CA MET A 93 -32.42 21.84 -11.44
C MET A 93 -31.90 22.28 -10.05
N ALA A 94 -30.81 23.05 -9.99
CA ALA A 94 -30.43 23.74 -8.76
C ALA A 94 -31.01 25.16 -8.80
N VAL A 95 -32.08 25.36 -8.03
CA VAL A 95 -32.82 26.61 -7.81
C VAL A 95 -31.88 27.75 -7.40
N ASP A 96 -32.15 28.94 -7.94
CA ASP A 96 -31.56 30.23 -7.56
C ASP A 96 -31.35 30.38 -6.06
N THR A 97 -30.11 30.65 -5.65
CA THR A 97 -29.81 31.30 -4.36
C THR A 97 -28.78 32.40 -4.62
N PRO A 98 -29.15 33.70 -4.46
CA PRO A 98 -28.21 34.80 -4.54
C PRO A 98 -27.62 35.12 -3.15
N ALA A 99 -26.58 35.96 -3.16
CA ALA A 99 -25.84 36.54 -2.03
C ALA A 99 -24.70 35.66 -1.47
N GLU A 100 -23.51 36.16 -1.17
CA GLU A 100 -22.93 37.51 -1.23
C GLU A 100 -21.40 37.36 -1.05
N LYS A 101 -20.66 38.36 -1.51
CA LYS A 101 -19.22 38.52 -1.32
C LYS A 101 -18.86 38.47 0.17
N LYS A 102 -17.82 37.72 0.53
CA LYS A 102 -17.00 38.02 1.70
C LYS A 102 -15.54 37.97 1.31
N ASP A 103 -14.99 39.16 1.14
CA ASP A 103 -13.56 39.44 1.21
C ASP A 103 -13.06 39.04 2.60
N GLU A 104 -12.10 38.11 2.66
CA GLU A 104 -11.31 37.85 3.87
C GLU A 104 -9.94 38.50 3.70
N GLU A 105 -9.82 39.62 4.39
CA GLU A 105 -8.65 40.45 4.60
C GLU A 105 -7.51 39.64 5.24
N LYS A 106 -6.38 39.53 4.55
CA LYS A 106 -5.11 39.08 5.14
C LYS A 106 -4.57 40.21 6.00
N THR A 107 -4.57 40.03 7.32
CA THR A 107 -3.72 40.80 8.24
C THR A 107 -2.58 39.94 8.75
N ASP A 108 -1.46 40.62 8.94
CA ASP A 108 -0.09 40.13 8.89
C ASP A 108 0.35 39.14 9.97
N ALA A 109 1.17 38.19 9.53
CA ALA A 109 2.04 37.40 10.38
C ALA A 109 3.41 38.08 10.48
N SER A 110 3.70 38.79 11.58
CA SER A 110 5.06 38.90 12.18
C SER A 110 5.09 39.87 13.36
N ALA A 111 4.77 39.42 14.57
CA ALA A 111 5.33 39.96 15.82
C ALA A 111 4.86 39.12 17.01
N GLY A 112 5.80 38.57 17.79
CA GLY A 112 5.51 38.18 19.18
C GLY A 112 5.46 36.68 19.50
N ALA A 113 6.44 35.90 19.04
CA ALA A 113 6.71 34.57 19.63
C ALA A 113 8.22 34.37 19.90
N GLU A 114 8.82 35.36 20.57
CA GLU A 114 9.99 35.16 21.43
C GLU A 114 9.56 35.65 22.82
N MET A 115 9.08 34.73 23.66
CA MET A 115 9.06 34.96 25.11
C MET A 115 10.15 34.07 25.69
N ASP A 116 11.18 34.76 26.18
CA ASP A 116 12.38 34.22 26.79
C ASP A 116 12.08 33.25 27.93
N ILE A 117 12.76 32.10 27.86
CA ILE A 117 13.06 31.20 28.96
C ILE A 117 14.53 31.43 29.29
N ALA A 118 14.82 32.13 30.39
CA ALA A 118 16.03 31.99 31.22
C ALA A 118 15.92 32.89 32.47
#